data_AF-A0A0K8RDC4-F1
#
_entry.id   AF-A0A0K8RDC4-F1
#
_cell.length_a   1.000
_cell.length_b   1.000
_cell.length_c   1.000
_cell.angle_alpha   90.00
_cell.angle_beta   90.00
_cell.angle_gamma   90.00
#
_symmetry.space_group_name_H-M   'P 1'
#
loop_
_entity.id
_entity.type
_entity.pdbx_description
1 polymer ?
#
loop_
_entity_poly.entity_id
_entity_poly.type
_entity_poly.pdbx_seq_one_letter_code
_entity_poly.pdbx_strand_id
1 'polypeptide(L)'
;MAGQILTVFCIISAAILLPEVHSRAHQTNYDAAAEILIPKRYSMKYRSLLDDRTIREARYCVSLLFTSAQFGVVEAVLRYKSTLQSQYINKIGSIIDS
;
A
#
# COMPACT_ATOMS: atom_id res chain seq x y z
N MET A 1 37.18 -20.71 -7.68
CA MET A 1 36.40 -19.46 -7.55
C MET A 1 35.74 -18.97 -8.85
N ALA A 2 36.04 -19.55 -10.02
CA ALA A 2 35.35 -19.21 -11.28
C ALA A 2 33.94 -19.81 -11.43
N GLY A 3 33.70 -21.01 -10.86
CA GLY A 3 32.41 -21.70 -10.99
C GLY A 3 31.23 -21.02 -10.30
N GLN A 4 31.47 -20.26 -9.22
CA GLN A 4 30.43 -19.51 -8.51
C GLN A 4 29.97 -18.27 -9.29
N ILE A 5 30.87 -17.64 -10.06
CA ILE A 5 30.56 -16.44 -10.85
C ILE A 5 29.69 -16.82 -12.06
N LEU A 6 29.99 -17.97 -12.70
CA LEU A 6 29.23 -18.47 -13.83
C LEU A 6 27.79 -18.87 -13.44
N THR A 7 27.62 -19.48 -12.27
CA THR A 7 26.29 -19.86 -11.77
C THR A 7 25.42 -18.64 -11.48
N VAL A 8 25.99 -17.57 -10.90
CA VAL A 8 25.27 -16.32 -10.64
C VAL A 8 24.84 -15.66 -11.96
N PHE A 9 25.69 -15.66 -12.98
CA PHE A 9 25.36 -15.12 -14.30
C PHE A 9 24.21 -15.89 -14.98
N CYS A 10 24.23 -17.22 -14.90
CA CYS A 10 23.17 -18.06 -15.47
C CYS A 10 21.81 -17.78 -14.80
N ILE A 11 21.76 -17.62 -13.47
CA ILE A 11 20.51 -17.35 -12.74
C ILE A 11 19.93 -15.97 -13.12
N ILE A 12 20.77 -14.95 -13.22
CA ILE A 12 20.33 -13.60 -13.61
C ILE A 12 19.84 -13.61 -15.06
N SER A 13 20.56 -14.27 -15.96
CA SER A 13 20.16 -14.36 -17.36
C SER A 13 18.84 -15.12 -17.55
N ALA A 14 18.61 -16.21 -16.79
CA ALA A 14 17.33 -16.93 -16.80
C ALA A 14 16.18 -16.08 -16.27
N ALA A 15 16.39 -15.28 -15.22
CA ALA A 15 15.38 -14.38 -14.68
C ALA A 15 14.99 -13.25 -15.65
N ILE A 16 15.91 -12.83 -16.54
CA ILE A 16 15.65 -11.81 -17.57
C ILE A 16 15.02 -12.42 -18.83
N LEU A 17 15.39 -13.66 -19.19
CA LEU A 17 14.94 -14.36 -20.40
C LEU A 17 13.62 -15.14 -20.25
N LEU A 18 13.07 -15.27 -19.05
CA LEU A 18 11.72 -15.83 -18.80
C LEU A 18 10.71 -14.68 -18.63
N PRO A 19 10.13 -14.14 -19.71
CA PRO A 19 9.15 -13.07 -19.62
C PRO A 19 7.76 -13.65 -19.32
N GLU A 20 7.60 -14.42 -18.25
CA GLU A 20 6.32 -15.09 -17.97
C GLU A 20 5.78 -14.90 -16.56
N VAL A 21 6.09 -13.77 -15.91
CA VAL A 21 5.22 -13.23 -14.85
C VAL A 21 5.20 -11.69 -14.91
N HIS A 22 5.08 -11.13 -16.12
CA HIS A 22 4.45 -9.81 -16.19
C HIS A 22 2.97 -10.07 -15.93
N SER A 23 2.59 -9.94 -14.66
CA SER A 23 1.21 -9.91 -14.18
C SER A 23 0.38 -9.19 -15.24
N ARG A 24 -0.46 -9.93 -15.97
CA ARG A 24 -1.50 -9.30 -16.79
C ARG A 24 -2.24 -8.40 -15.83
N ALA A 25 -2.20 -7.08 -16.07
CA ALA A 25 -2.97 -6.14 -15.27
C ALA A 25 -4.43 -6.56 -15.41
N HIS A 26 -4.91 -7.35 -14.45
CA HIS A 26 -6.28 -7.78 -14.41
C HIS A 26 -7.06 -6.51 -14.10
N GLN A 27 -7.71 -5.97 -15.11
CA GLN A 27 -8.47 -4.74 -15.00
C GLN A 27 -9.78 -5.08 -14.29
N THR A 28 -9.68 -5.34 -12.99
CA THR A 28 -10.83 -5.41 -12.11
C THR A 28 -11.33 -3.99 -11.94
N ASN A 29 -12.58 -3.72 -12.34
CA ASN A 29 -13.23 -2.46 -12.00
C ASN A 29 -13.53 -2.49 -10.49
N TYR A 30 -12.71 -1.79 -9.71
CA TYR A 30 -12.95 -1.60 -8.28
C TYR A 30 -13.89 -0.41 -8.10
N ASP A 31 -15.02 -0.66 -7.45
CA ASP A 31 -15.94 0.40 -7.01
C ASP A 31 -15.39 1.00 -5.72
N ALA A 32 -14.91 2.25 -5.81
CA ALA A 32 -14.37 2.97 -4.68
C ALA A 32 -15.42 3.22 -3.58
N ALA A 33 -16.67 3.49 -3.94
CA ALA A 33 -17.75 3.73 -3.00
C ALA A 33 -18.10 2.45 -2.22
N ALA A 34 -18.05 1.30 -2.89
CA ALA A 34 -18.23 0.02 -2.23
C ALA A 34 -17.08 -0.29 -1.23
N GLU A 35 -15.83 -0.02 -1.60
CA GLU A 35 -14.66 -0.31 -0.77
C GLU A 35 -14.63 0.53 0.53
N ILE A 36 -15.02 1.81 0.48
CA ILE A 36 -15.01 2.68 1.68
C ILE A 36 -16.10 2.34 2.70
N LEU A 37 -17.16 1.63 2.28
CA LEU A 37 -18.26 1.22 3.16
C LEU A 37 -17.97 -0.05 3.96
N ILE A 38 -16.90 -0.78 3.62
CA ILE A 38 -16.53 -2.01 4.33
C ILE A 38 -15.88 -1.63 5.66
N PRO A 39 -16.44 -2.04 6.83
CA PRO A 39 -15.94 -1.67 8.15
C PRO A 39 -14.70 -2.50 8.52
N LYS A 40 -13.61 -2.31 7.78
CA LYS A 40 -12.35 -3.03 7.92
C LYS A 40 -11.18 -2.07 7.89
N ARG A 41 -10.10 -2.45 8.60
CA ARG A 41 -8.82 -1.76 8.53
C ARG A 41 -8.01 -2.25 7.34
N TYR A 42 -7.70 -1.33 6.42
CA TYR A 42 -6.85 -1.54 5.25
C TYR A 42 -5.41 -1.16 5.58
N SER A 43 -4.46 -2.07 5.39
CA SER A 43 -3.04 -1.81 5.66
C SER A 43 -2.29 -1.62 4.35
N MET A 44 -1.49 -0.56 4.27
CA MET A 44 -0.62 -0.30 3.12
C MET A 44 0.59 -1.24 3.18
N LYS A 45 0.57 -2.28 2.32
CA LYS A 45 1.68 -3.23 2.23
C LYS A 45 2.82 -2.73 1.34
N TYR A 46 2.48 -2.12 0.22
CA TYR A 46 3.42 -1.68 -0.80
C TYR A 46 3.11 -0.24 -1.22
N ARG A 47 4.14 0.52 -1.56
CA ARG A 47 4.02 1.88 -2.08
C ARG A 47 5.21 2.20 -2.97
N SER A 48 4.97 2.95 -4.03
CA SER A 48 6.01 3.45 -4.92
C SER A 48 6.71 4.69 -4.34
N LEU A 49 5.98 5.51 -3.57
CA LEU A 49 6.48 6.73 -2.95
C LEU A 49 6.59 6.55 -1.44
N LEU A 50 7.76 6.85 -0.90
CA LEU A 50 8.04 6.70 0.54
C LEU A 50 7.38 7.78 1.39
N ASP A 51 7.39 9.02 0.91
CA ASP A 51 6.93 10.17 1.68
C ASP A 51 5.62 10.70 1.11
N ASP A 52 4.61 10.80 1.98
CA ASP A 52 3.37 11.49 1.68
C ASP A 52 3.58 13.02 1.81
N ARG A 53 3.03 13.80 0.88
CA ARG A 53 3.20 15.26 0.87
C ARG A 53 2.45 15.95 2.02
N THR A 54 1.30 15.40 2.40
CA THR A 54 0.38 15.98 3.38
C THR A 54 0.69 15.47 4.78
N ILE A 55 1.08 14.20 4.91
CA ILE A 55 1.39 13.53 6.18
C ILE A 55 2.76 12.88 6.09
N ARG A 56 3.80 13.72 6.07
CA ARG A 56 5.21 13.32 5.95
C ARG A 56 5.67 12.28 6.98
N GLU A 57 5.01 12.25 8.13
CA GLU A 57 5.32 11.33 9.22
C GLU A 57 4.71 9.93 9.03
N ALA A 58 3.80 9.73 8.08
CA ALA A 58 3.16 8.43 7.82
C ALA A 58 4.08 7.48 7.05
N ARG A 59 5.20 7.11 7.66
CA ARG A 59 6.25 6.29 7.03
C ARG A 59 6.07 4.80 7.23
N TYR A 60 5.62 4.35 8.40
CA TYR A 60 5.59 2.92 8.73
C TYR A 60 4.22 2.49 9.26
N CYS A 61 3.90 1.21 9.05
CA CYS A 61 2.69 0.57 9.56
C CYS A 61 1.40 1.36 9.24
N VAL A 62 1.35 1.95 8.05
CA VAL A 62 0.24 2.81 7.62
C VAL A 62 -1.00 1.95 7.39
N SER A 63 -2.10 2.32 8.04
CA SER A 63 -3.40 1.69 7.87
C SER A 63 -4.53 2.70 7.97
N LEU A 64 -5.63 2.42 7.28
CA LEU A 64 -6.82 3.24 7.23
C LEU A 64 -8.02 2.42 7.67
N LEU A 65 -8.87 3.00 8.52
CA LEU A 65 -10.15 2.39 8.90
C LEU A 65 -11.23 3.41 8.58
N PHE A 66 -12.12 3.08 7.65
CA PHE A 66 -13.31 3.88 7.42
C PHE A 66 -14.30 3.67 8.56
N THR A 67 -14.90 4.76 9.01
CA THR A 67 -15.97 4.79 10.01
C THR A 67 -17.27 5.20 9.32
N SER A 68 -18.40 5.06 10.02
CA SER A 68 -19.72 5.16 9.39
C SER A 68 -19.90 6.42 8.55
N ALA A 69 -20.47 6.24 7.36
CA ALA A 69 -20.90 7.34 6.51
C ALA A 69 -22.17 7.98 7.09
N GLN A 70 -22.09 9.23 7.56
CA GLN A 70 -23.27 10.02 7.90
C GLN A 70 -23.39 11.16 6.90
N PHE A 71 -24.58 11.34 6.32
CA PHE A 71 -24.88 12.47 5.42
C PHE A 71 -23.91 12.62 4.23
N GLY A 72 -23.46 11.50 3.64
CA GLY A 72 -22.55 11.53 2.48
C GLY A 72 -21.10 11.85 2.81
N VAL A 73 -20.75 11.99 4.09
CA VAL A 73 -19.37 12.15 4.54
C VAL A 73 -18.90 10.85 5.18
N VAL A 74 -17.79 10.31 4.66
CA VAL A 74 -17.12 9.14 5.23
C VAL A 74 -15.95 9.61 6.07
N GLU A 75 -16.00 9.31 7.36
CA GLU A 75 -14.84 9.52 8.22
C GLU A 75 -13.86 8.34 8.11
N ALA A 76 -12.58 8.62 8.30
CA ALA A 76 -11.54 7.62 8.30
C ALA A 76 -10.50 7.90 9.37
N VAL A 77 -10.07 6.83 10.05
CA VAL A 77 -8.99 6.84 11.02
C VAL A 77 -7.72 6.32 10.36
N LEU A 78 -6.83 7.24 10.01
CA LEU A 78 -5.48 6.92 9.58
C LEU A 78 -4.63 6.59 10.80
N ARG A 79 -3.92 5.47 10.76
CA ARG A 79 -2.99 5.05 11.81
C ARG A 79 -1.63 4.75 11.20
N TYR A 80 -0.57 5.32 11.76
CA TYR A 80 0.80 5.14 11.26
C TYR A 80 1.83 5.25 12.38
N LYS A 81 3.10 5.02 12.02
CA LYS A 81 4.27 5.27 12.85
C LYS A 81 5.29 6.11 12.08
N SER A 82 5.92 7.08 12.75
CA SER A 82 6.99 7.91 12.17
C SER A 82 8.30 7.14 12.01
N THR A 83 8.58 6.19 12.91
CA THR A 83 9.68 5.24 12.82
C THR A 83 9.21 3.84 13.22
N LEU A 84 9.93 2.77 12.90
CA LEU A 84 9.53 1.41 13.28
C LEU A 84 9.33 1.23 14.79
N GLN A 85 10.15 1.92 15.59
CA GLN A 85 10.15 1.84 17.05
C GLN A 85 9.17 2.83 17.71
N SER A 86 8.65 3.82 16.98
CA SER A 86 7.74 4.80 17.57
C SER A 86 6.40 4.18 17.97
N GLN A 87 5.68 4.90 18.82
CA GLN A 87 4.27 4.62 19.07
C GLN A 87 3.43 4.92 17.83
N TYR A 88 2.21 4.38 17.84
CA TYR A 88 1.23 4.65 16.79
C TYR A 88 0.63 6.04 16.97
N ILE A 89 0.51 6.76 15.86
CA ILE A 89 -0.20 8.01 15.74
C ILE A 89 -1.52 7.72 15.02
N ASN A 90 -2.63 8.20 15.56
CA ASN A 90 -3.95 8.12 14.94
C ASN A 90 -4.38 9.52 14.53
N LYS A 91 -4.89 9.67 13.31
CA LYS A 91 -5.41 10.92 12.77
C LYS A 91 -6.76 10.66 12.12
N ILE A 92 -7.73 11.50 12.42
CA ILE A 92 -9.08 11.43 11.83
C ILE A 92 -9.08 12.35 10.61
N GLY A 93 -9.64 11.87 9.51
CA GLY A 93 -9.91 12.66 8.31
C GLY A 93 -11.31 12.36 7.78
N SER A 94 -11.88 13.32 7.05
CA SER A 94 -13.15 13.16 6.37
C SER A 94 -12.94 13.12 4.86
N ILE A 95 -13.70 12.24 4.20
CA ILE A 95 -13.77 12.09 2.76
C ILE A 95 -15.19 12.48 2.36
N ILE A 96 -15.27 13.45 1.46
CA ILE A 96 -16.54 13.91 0.89
C ILE A 96 -16.72 13.14 -0.41
N ASP A 97 -17.76 12.31 -0.48
CA ASP A 97 -18.16 11.67 -1.72
C ASP A 97 -18.89 12.73 -2.57
N SER A 98 -18.34 13.04 -3.74
CA SER A 98 -18.78 14.14 -4.62
C SER A 98 -19.58 13.65 -5.80
#